data_AF-A0A6I1EB23-F1
#
_entry.id   AF-A0A6I1EB23-F1
#
_cell.length_a   1.000
_cell.length_b   1.000
_cell.length_c   1.000
_cell.angle_alpha   90.00
_cell.angle_beta   90.00
_cell.angle_gamma   90.00
#
_symmetry.space_group_name_H-M   'P 1'
#
loop_
_entity.id
_entity.type
_entity.pdbx_description
1 polymer ?
#
loop_
_entity_poly.entity_id
_entity_poly.type
_entity_poly.pdbx_seq_one_letter_code
_entity_poly.pdbx_strand_id
1 'polypeptide(L)'
;MEFLLQRSISTPLVLVIDEFQNCASVAPSFMGDLQRLWDKWRKHSRMLLVLTGSAASAMREITEGTNAPLFGRASAKLILQPFSTDVIKQILTDYHADWRPEELLTLYTLAGGVPMLEDTIY
;
A
#
# COMPACT_ATOMS: atom_id res chain seq x y z
N MET A 1 3.88 1.60 19.90
CA MET A 1 2.55 1.82 19.32
C MET A 1 1.57 2.48 20.29
N GLU A 2 1.39 1.95 21.51
CA GLU A 2 0.44 2.52 22.48
C GLU A 2 0.67 4.01 22.77
N PHE A 3 1.92 4.44 22.96
CA PHE A 3 2.27 5.85 23.13
C PHE A 3 1.76 6.75 21.98
N LEU A 4 1.90 6.30 20.73
CA LEU A 4 1.43 7.05 19.56
C LEU A 4 -0.10 7.14 19.52
N LEU A 5 -0.79 6.06 19.87
CA LEU A 5 -2.25 6.02 19.95
C LEU A 5 -2.83 6.86 21.10
N GLN A 6 -2.09 6.98 22.21
CA GLN A 6 -2.49 7.88 23.29
C GLN A 6 -2.29 9.35 22.88
N ARG A 7 -1.15 9.64 22.25
CA ARG A 7 -0.85 10.99 21.75
C ARG A 7 -1.81 11.43 20.64
N SER A 8 -2.32 10.49 19.85
CA SER A 8 -3.28 10.78 18.79
C SER A 8 -4.65 11.25 19.29
N ILE A 9 -4.95 11.10 20.59
CA ILE A 9 -6.20 11.59 21.18
C ILE A 9 -6.21 13.12 21.20
N SER A 10 -5.10 13.74 21.60
CA SER A 10 -4.98 15.21 21.66
C SER A 10 -4.48 15.82 20.35
N THR A 11 -3.59 15.12 19.64
CA THR A 11 -2.93 15.63 18.44
C THR A 11 -3.13 14.68 17.26
N PRO A 12 -3.77 15.08 16.15
CA PRO A 12 -3.90 14.22 14.97
C PRO A 12 -2.54 13.68 14.49
N LEU A 13 -2.50 12.40 14.11
CA LEU A 13 -1.26 11.73 13.68
C LEU A 13 -1.53 10.87 12.45
N VAL A 14 -0.59 10.87 11.51
CA VAL A 14 -0.55 9.92 10.40
C VAL A 14 0.64 8.99 10.65
N LEU A 15 0.38 7.69 10.70
CA LEU A 15 1.41 6.67 10.82
C LEU A 15 1.36 5.80 9.58
N VAL A 16 2.45 5.79 8.82
CA VAL A 16 2.62 4.94 7.65
C VAL A 16 3.61 3.84 8.01
N ILE A 17 3.23 2.59 7.78
CA ILE A 17 4.14 1.44 7.92
C ILE A 17 4.28 0.82 6.55
N ASP A 18 5.50 0.89 6.00
CA ASP A 18 5.80 0.32 4.71
C ASP A 18 6.10 -1.18 4.81
N GLU A 19 5.71 -1.93 3.79
CA GLU A 19 5.86 -3.39 3.70
C GLU A 19 5.40 -4.13 4.96
N PHE A 20 4.19 -3.81 5.42
CA PHE A 20 3.63 -4.29 6.68
C PHE A 20 3.55 -5.83 6.77
N GLN A 21 3.45 -6.53 5.64
CA GLN A 21 3.46 -7.99 5.62
C GLN A 21 4.74 -8.59 6.20
N ASN A 22 5.86 -7.87 6.16
CA ASN A 22 7.13 -8.33 6.73
C ASN A 22 7.09 -8.38 8.26
N CYS A 23 6.18 -7.63 8.92
CA CYS A 23 5.98 -7.76 10.35
C CYS A 23 5.47 -9.14 10.75
N ALA A 24 4.75 -9.84 9.85
CA ALA A 24 4.26 -11.19 10.12
C ALA A 24 5.42 -12.20 10.27
N SER A 25 6.52 -12.02 9.53
CA SER A 25 7.69 -12.90 9.60
C SER A 25 8.67 -12.52 10.70
N VAL A 26 8.86 -11.22 10.94
CA VAL A 26 9.87 -10.70 11.90
C VAL A 26 9.34 -10.64 13.33
N ALA A 27 8.07 -10.28 13.53
CA ALA A 27 7.48 -10.09 14.84
C ALA A 27 6.02 -10.56 14.87
N PRO A 28 5.75 -11.88 14.90
CA PRO A 28 4.39 -12.42 14.88
C PRO A 28 3.49 -11.87 16.00
N SER A 29 4.05 -11.62 17.19
CA SER A 29 3.32 -11.02 18.32
C SER A 29 2.84 -9.60 18.05
N PHE A 30 3.57 -8.84 17.23
CA PHE A 30 3.25 -7.45 16.91
C PHE A 30 1.87 -7.32 16.26
N MET A 31 1.48 -8.28 15.42
CA MET A 31 0.15 -8.30 14.79
C MET A 31 -0.97 -8.36 15.83
N GLY A 32 -0.82 -9.22 16.84
CA GLY A 32 -1.79 -9.35 17.93
C GLY A 32 -1.81 -8.10 18.82
N ASP A 33 -0.64 -7.54 19.11
CA ASP A 33 -0.52 -6.33 19.92
C ASP A 33 -1.16 -5.13 19.24
N LEU A 34 -0.89 -4.96 17.94
CA LEU A 34 -1.48 -3.91 17.13
C LEU A 34 -3.00 -3.99 17.13
N GLN A 35 -3.56 -5.20 16.95
CA GLN A 35 -5.01 -5.42 17.01
C GLN A 35 -5.61 -4.97 18.34
N ARG A 36 -5.05 -5.47 19.46
CA ARG A 36 -5.55 -5.16 20.80
C ARG A 36 -5.48 -3.66 21.08
N LEU A 37 -4.39 -3.01 20.67
CA LEU A 37 -4.23 -1.57 20.82
C LEU A 37 -5.18 -0.78 19.91
N TRP A 38 -5.34 -1.21 18.66
CA TRP A 38 -6.25 -0.56 17.72
C TRP A 38 -7.69 -0.64 18.21
N ASP A 39 -8.15 -1.80 18.66
CA ASP A 39 -9.51 -1.96 19.20
C ASP A 39 -9.76 -1.11 20.45
N LYS A 40 -8.75 -1.03 21.33
CA LYS A 40 -8.80 -0.22 22.55
C LYS A 40 -8.92 1.27 22.25
N TRP A 41 -8.17 1.79 21.27
CA TRP A 41 -7.99 3.23 21.09
C TRP A 41 -8.70 3.82 19.86
N ARG A 42 -9.09 3.03 18.85
CA ARG A 42 -9.60 3.54 17.54
C ARG A 42 -10.77 4.52 17.62
N LYS A 43 -11.62 4.42 18.66
CA LYS A 43 -12.79 5.31 18.83
C LYS A 43 -12.41 6.69 19.37
N HIS A 44 -11.26 6.82 20.03
CA HIS A 44 -10.80 8.05 20.68
C HIS A 44 -9.58 8.65 19.99
N SER A 45 -8.81 7.80 19.31
CA SER A 45 -7.64 8.17 18.53
C SER A 45 -8.02 8.97 17.28
N ARG A 46 -7.31 10.07 17.03
CA ARG A 46 -7.35 10.81 15.75
C ARG A 46 -6.21 10.37 14.82
N MET A 47 -5.80 9.11 14.91
CA MET A 47 -4.73 8.53 14.10
C MET A 47 -5.27 8.00 12.78
N LEU A 48 -4.64 8.39 11.67
CA LEU A 48 -4.73 7.70 10.40
C LEU A 48 -3.57 6.68 10.32
N LEU A 49 -3.89 5.39 10.36
CA LEU A 49 -2.94 4.32 10.15
C LEU A 49 -2.99 3.88 8.69
N VAL A 50 -1.88 4.00 7.99
CA VAL A 50 -1.71 3.56 6.60
C VAL A 50 -0.73 2.39 6.60
N LEU A 51 -1.17 1.27 6.05
CA LEU A 51 -0.37 0.06 5.89
C LEU A 51 -0.25 -0.22 4.41
N THR A 52 0.98 -0.40 3.93
CA THR A 52 1.26 -0.76 2.54
C THR A 52 1.86 -2.16 2.49
N GLY A 53 1.86 -2.73 1.29
CA GLY A 53 2.52 -3.99 1.04
C GLY A 53 2.51 -4.33 -0.44
N SER A 54 3.66 -4.69 -0.98
CA SER A 54 3.82 -5.13 -2.36
C SER A 54 3.19 -6.52 -2.60
N ALA A 55 3.18 -7.38 -1.58
CA ALA A 55 2.59 -8.72 -1.65
C ALA A 55 1.08 -8.68 -1.42
N ALA A 56 0.31 -8.55 -2.50
CA ALA A 56 -1.16 -8.49 -2.44
C ALA A 56 -1.79 -9.70 -1.72
N SER A 57 -1.26 -10.91 -1.91
CA SER A 57 -1.74 -12.12 -1.21
C SER A 57 -1.51 -12.03 0.30
N ALA A 58 -0.31 -11.67 0.73
CA ALA A 58 0.03 -11.52 2.15
C ALA A 58 -0.80 -10.41 2.81
N MET A 59 -1.01 -9.29 2.11
CA MET A 59 -1.90 -8.23 2.59
C MET A 59 -3.34 -8.71 2.74
N ARG A 60 -3.85 -9.54 1.83
CA ARG A 60 -5.19 -10.17 1.98
C ARG A 60 -5.25 -11.10 3.18
N GLU A 61 -4.22 -11.90 3.44
CA GLU A 61 -4.16 -12.74 4.65
C GLU A 61 -4.17 -11.92 5.95
N ILE A 62 -3.66 -10.69 5.91
CA ILE A 62 -3.62 -9.78 7.05
C ILE A 62 -4.95 -9.04 7.24
N THR A 63 -5.71 -8.78 6.16
CA THR A 63 -6.91 -7.92 6.20
C THR A 63 -8.24 -8.62 5.93
N GLU A 64 -8.28 -9.77 5.26
CA GLU A 64 -9.51 -10.35 4.69
C GLU A 64 -9.88 -11.75 5.22
N GLY A 65 -8.93 -12.50 5.79
CA GLY A 65 -9.25 -13.80 6.41
C GLY A 65 -10.07 -13.65 7.70
N THR A 66 -10.91 -14.62 8.03
CA THR A 66 -11.73 -14.59 9.27
C THR A 66 -10.87 -14.55 10.55
N ASN A 67 -9.67 -15.13 10.49
CA ASN A 67 -8.66 -15.07 11.55
C ASN A 67 -7.60 -13.98 11.30
N ALA A 68 -7.80 -13.14 10.29
CA ALA A 68 -6.83 -12.14 9.90
C ALA A 68 -6.76 -11.03 10.96
N PRO A 69 -5.55 -10.56 11.30
CA PRO A 69 -5.34 -9.54 12.30
C PRO A 69 -6.26 -8.32 12.15
N LEU A 70 -6.32 -7.79 10.94
CA LEU A 70 -7.02 -6.53 10.67
C LEU A 70 -8.39 -6.78 10.01
N PHE A 71 -8.91 -8.00 10.11
CA PHE A 71 -10.23 -8.35 9.59
C PHE A 71 -11.30 -7.42 10.18
N GLY A 72 -12.11 -6.83 9.31
CA GLY A 72 -13.18 -5.90 9.68
C GLY A 72 -12.71 -4.58 10.33
N ARG A 73 -11.39 -4.33 10.39
CA ARG A 73 -10.81 -3.10 10.99
C ARG A 73 -10.28 -2.11 9.95
N ALA A 74 -10.08 -2.56 8.71
CA ALA A 74 -9.70 -1.69 7.61
C ALA A 74 -10.88 -0.78 7.22
N SER A 75 -10.70 0.54 7.37
CA SER A 75 -11.73 1.52 7.00
C SER A 75 -11.71 1.90 5.51
N ALA A 76 -10.56 1.74 4.86
CA ALA A 76 -10.39 1.95 3.43
C ALA A 76 -9.34 0.98 2.90
N LYS A 77 -9.49 0.57 1.64
CA LYS A 77 -8.52 -0.26 0.92
C LYS A 77 -8.24 0.39 -0.43
N LEU A 78 -6.96 0.71 -0.67
CA LEU A 78 -6.48 1.19 -1.96
C LEU A 78 -5.64 0.09 -2.59
N ILE A 79 -6.08 -0.43 -3.74
CA ILE A 79 -5.30 -1.38 -4.53
C ILE A 79 -4.76 -0.62 -5.73
N LEU A 80 -3.46 -0.37 -5.74
CA LEU A 80 -2.80 0.21 -6.91
C LEU A 80 -2.83 -0.81 -8.04
N GLN A 81 -3.43 -0.42 -9.16
CA GLN A 81 -3.43 -1.21 -10.38
C GLN A 81 -2.31 -0.72 -11.31
N PRO A 82 -1.78 -1.58 -12.19
CA PRO A 82 -0.94 -1.13 -13.29
C PRO A 82 -1.64 -0.03 -14.10
N PHE A 83 -0.85 0.86 -14.69
CA PHE A 83 -1.37 1.91 -15.56
C PHE A 83 -2.07 1.31 -16.77
N SER A 84 -3.18 1.93 -17.17
CA SER A 84 -3.83 1.61 -18.44
C SER A 84 -2.98 2.11 -19.60
N THR A 85 -3.21 1.55 -20.79
CA THR A 85 -2.55 2.00 -22.02
C THR A 85 -2.77 3.48 -22.29
N ASP A 86 -3.90 4.06 -21.89
CA ASP A 86 -4.17 5.49 -22.06
C ASP A 86 -3.35 6.37 -21.11
N VAL A 87 -3.13 5.93 -19.88
CA VAL A 87 -2.22 6.62 -18.94
C VAL A 87 -0.78 6.55 -19.45
N ILE A 88 -0.37 5.40 -19.99
CA ILE A 88 0.97 5.24 -20.57
C ILE A 88 1.14 6.16 -21.79
N LYS A 89 0.15 6.24 -22.68
CA LYS A 89 0.18 7.19 -23.82
C LYS A 89 0.32 8.63 -23.34
N GLN A 90 -0.38 9.01 -22.28
CA GLN A 90 -0.29 10.35 -21.71
C GLN A 90 1.13 10.61 -21.19
N ILE A 91 1.69 9.68 -20.42
CA ILE A 91 3.08 9.77 -19.93
C ILE A 91 4.07 9.88 -21.10
N LEU A 92 3.93 9.04 -22.14
CA LEU A 92 4.79 9.10 -23.31
C LEU A 92 4.68 10.45 -24.04
N THR A 93 3.46 10.98 -24.17
CA THR A 93 3.24 12.29 -24.82
C THR A 93 3.87 13.42 -24.03
N ASP A 94 3.77 13.39 -22.70
CA ASP A 94 4.31 14.42 -21.80
C ASP A 94 5.85 14.45 -21.79
N TYR A 95 6.50 13.28 -21.90
CA TYR A 95 7.97 13.16 -21.88
C TYR A 95 8.61 13.19 -23.27
N HIS A 96 7.92 12.65 -24.29
CA HIS A 96 8.43 12.53 -25.65
C HIS A 96 7.28 12.70 -26.67
N ALA A 97 6.99 13.94 -27.04
CA ALA A 97 5.84 14.30 -27.88
C ALA A 97 5.77 13.55 -29.23
N ASP A 98 6.91 13.13 -29.79
CA ASP A 98 7.01 12.41 -31.07
C ASP A 98 7.12 10.89 -30.91
N TRP A 99 6.55 10.32 -29.84
CA TRP A 99 6.54 8.86 -29.61
C TRP A 99 5.78 8.12 -30.71
N ARG A 100 6.23 6.90 -31.01
CA ARG A 100 5.61 6.05 -32.03
C ARG A 100 4.78 4.93 -31.40
N PRO A 101 3.71 4.46 -32.05
CA PRO A 101 2.87 3.37 -31.53
C PRO A 101 3.64 2.11 -31.11
N GLU A 102 4.75 1.82 -31.78
CA GLU A 102 5.64 0.71 -31.43
C GLU A 102 6.25 0.86 -30.03
N GLU A 103 6.58 2.08 -29.62
CA GLU A 103 7.18 2.36 -28.30
C GLU A 103 6.16 2.15 -27.17
N LEU A 104 4.89 2.51 -27.40
CA LEU A 104 3.80 2.17 -26.49
C LEU A 104 3.63 0.66 -26.36
N LEU A 105 3.64 -0.06 -27.48
CA LEU A 105 3.53 -1.52 -27.47
C LEU A 105 4.72 -2.13 -26.73
N THR A 106 5.95 -1.69 -27.03
CA THR A 106 7.17 -2.15 -26.36
C THR A 106 7.09 -1.90 -24.85
N LEU A 107 6.78 -0.68 -24.41
CA LEU A 107 6.69 -0.35 -22.99
C LEU A 107 5.61 -1.18 -22.28
N TYR A 108 4.44 -1.34 -22.90
CA TYR A 108 3.36 -2.15 -22.34
C TYR A 108 3.74 -3.64 -22.28
N THR A 109 4.40 -4.18 -23.30
CA THR A 109 4.85 -5.59 -23.30
C THR A 109 5.96 -5.86 -22.29
N LEU A 110 6.85 -4.90 -22.06
CA LEU A 110 7.97 -5.04 -21.11
C LEU A 110 7.51 -4.85 -19.66
N ALA A 111 6.73 -3.80 -19.39
CA ALA A 111 6.38 -3.41 -18.04
C ALA A 111 5.00 -3.93 -17.58
N GLY A 112 4.15 -4.38 -18.50
CA GLY A 112 2.76 -4.78 -18.20
C GLY A 112 1.92 -3.62 -17.63
N GLY A 113 2.33 -2.37 -17.87
CA GLY A 113 1.75 -1.17 -17.27
C GLY A 113 2.21 -0.86 -15.84
N VAL A 114 3.11 -1.65 -15.25
CA VAL A 114 3.72 -1.31 -13.95
C VAL A 114 4.77 -0.21 -14.16
N PRO A 115 4.77 0.88 -13.39
CA PRO A 115 5.86 1.85 -13.45
C PRO A 115 7.18 1.18 -13.07
N MET A 116 8.10 1.08 -14.03
CA MET A 116 9.48 0.67 -13.79
C MET A 116 10.39 1.90 -13.89
N LEU A 117 11.39 1.98 -13.00
CA LEU A 117 12.42 3.02 -13.08
C LEU A 117 13.32 2.74 -14.29
N GLU A 118 13.77 3.80 -14.98
CA GLU A 118 14.59 3.75 -16.20
C GLU A 118 15.83 2.85 -16.04
N ASP A 119 16.41 2.79 -14.82
CA ASP A 119 17.57 1.96 -14.49
C ASP A 119 17.33 0.44 -14.63
N THR A 120 16.08 0.00 -14.79
CA THR A 120 15.74 -1.43 -14.96
C THR A 120 15.68 -1.86 -16.44
N ILE A 121 15.73 -0.90 -17.37
CA ILE A 121 15.49 -1.14 -18.81
C ILE A 121 16.81 -1.18 -19.62
N TYR A 122 17.96 -0.95 -18.99
CA TYR A 122 19.30 -0.95 -19.63
C TYR A 122 20.25 -1.99 -19.06
#